data_AF-A0A229TSB4-F1
#
_entry.id   AF-A0A229TSB4-F1
#
_cell.length_a   1.000
_cell.length_b   1.000
_cell.length_c   1.000
_cell.angle_alpha   90.00
_cell.angle_beta   90.00
_cell.angle_gamma   90.00
#
_symmetry.space_group_name_H-M   'P 1'
#
loop_
_entity.id
_entity.type
_entity.pdbx_description
1 polymer ?
#
loop_
_entity_poly.entity_id
_entity_poly.type
_entity_poly.pdbx_seq_one_letter_code
_entity_poly.pdbx_strand_id
1 'polypeptide(L)'
;MSQPGVLLDRDGTIIVDSGYVGSVDRVEFIDGSIAAIAALNRAGIPVAVVTNQAGVARGYYGIADVEQVHKHMIAELARHGAHVDLWLFCPYHPDGIVEAFARRSADRKPGPGMALAAAEALDLDLAASWVVGDSPADVGLARAVGAKPLHVGPPGSAVTGVDTFPDLAAAVRFILGGSTVPAPHQEKAPKFPAAKFHRADSYGGAYVAELARAFATVDLEQVSRAATVLNAAYDRDSAVFACGNGGSASIANHLQCDHVKGIRNGTGVTTRVQSLSTNVELFSAIANDLGYEHVFEYQLQSQARPGDVLIVISSSGRSPNIVRALDWAAAHDMPTIALTGFEGGPARRRAEVSIHVDSANYGVVEDAHQACMHLLAQYVRQSRMTPDAVVSQTF
;
A
#
# COMPACT_ATOMS: atom_id res chain seq x y z
N MET A 1 -27.67 7.92 18.54
CA MET A 1 -27.91 6.80 17.63
C MET A 1 -26.63 6.00 17.67
N SER A 2 -26.72 4.72 18.03
CA SER A 2 -25.56 3.85 18.16
C SER A 2 -24.80 3.79 16.83
N GLN A 3 -23.46 3.75 16.91
CA GLN A 3 -22.55 3.94 15.77
C GLN A 3 -21.85 2.63 15.40
N PRO A 4 -21.40 2.42 14.15
CA PRO A 4 -20.57 1.27 13.83
C PRO A 4 -19.19 1.38 14.50
N GLY A 5 -18.63 0.26 14.93
CA GLY A 5 -17.29 0.18 15.50
C GLY A 5 -16.47 -0.99 14.93
N VAL A 6 -15.21 -1.07 15.34
CA VAL A 6 -14.31 -2.18 14.99
C VAL A 6 -13.77 -2.83 16.26
N LEU A 7 -14.02 -4.13 16.38
CA LEU A 7 -13.50 -4.98 17.45
C LEU A 7 -12.29 -5.75 16.91
N LEU A 8 -11.12 -5.55 17.51
CA LEU A 8 -9.86 -6.15 17.06
C LEU A 8 -9.39 -7.24 18.03
N ASP A 9 -8.88 -8.35 17.52
CA ASP A 9 -7.96 -9.16 18.33
C ASP A 9 -6.61 -8.44 18.50
N ARG A 10 -5.85 -8.86 19.51
CA ARG A 10 -4.53 -8.33 19.85
C ARG A 10 -3.42 -9.13 19.17
N ASP A 11 -3.24 -10.38 19.60
CA ASP A 11 -2.21 -11.29 19.10
C ASP A 11 -2.62 -11.77 17.70
N GLY A 12 -1.68 -11.84 16.75
CA GLY A 12 -1.93 -12.26 15.36
C GLY A 12 -2.59 -11.20 14.47
N THR A 13 -3.12 -10.13 15.08
CA THR A 13 -3.87 -9.06 14.37
C THR A 13 -3.22 -7.68 14.51
N ILE A 14 -2.89 -7.25 15.74
CA ILE A 14 -2.19 -5.98 16.00
C ILE A 14 -0.70 -6.25 16.21
N ILE A 15 -0.37 -7.29 16.96
CA ILE A 15 1.01 -7.71 17.25
C ILE A 15 1.24 -9.13 16.76
N VAL A 16 2.50 -9.48 16.49
CA VAL A 16 2.88 -10.82 16.04
C VAL A 16 2.49 -11.84 17.12
N ASP A 17 1.72 -12.88 16.74
CA ASP A 17 1.45 -14.00 17.64
C ASP A 17 2.69 -14.87 17.78
N SER A 18 3.47 -14.64 18.82
CA SER A 18 4.56 -15.52 19.25
C SER A 18 4.13 -16.50 20.33
N GLY A 19 2.82 -16.63 20.57
CA GLY A 19 2.21 -17.37 21.66
C GLY A 19 2.34 -16.65 23.01
N TYR A 20 1.30 -16.71 23.85
CA TYR A 20 1.29 -16.26 25.25
C TYR A 20 2.15 -14.99 25.50
N VAL A 21 1.84 -13.89 24.80
CA VAL A 21 2.56 -12.62 24.95
C VAL A 21 2.14 -11.94 26.26
N GLY A 22 2.96 -12.14 27.30
CA GLY A 22 2.77 -11.57 28.64
C GLY A 22 3.94 -10.72 29.13
N SER A 23 4.81 -10.26 28.23
CA SER A 23 5.89 -9.31 28.56
C SER A 23 6.04 -8.30 27.44
N VAL A 24 6.40 -7.07 27.80
CA VAL A 24 6.62 -5.96 26.86
C VAL A 24 7.72 -6.26 25.85
N ASP A 25 8.75 -7.01 26.23
CA ASP A 25 9.88 -7.35 25.35
C ASP A 25 9.49 -8.30 24.20
N ARG A 26 8.31 -8.90 24.29
CA ARG A 26 7.75 -9.81 23.28
C ARG A 26 6.70 -9.13 22.41
N VAL A 27 6.47 -7.82 22.60
CA VAL A 27 5.54 -7.04 21.80
C VAL A 27 6.26 -6.60 20.52
N GLU A 28 5.83 -7.18 19.41
CA GLU A 28 6.25 -6.78 18.07
C GLU A 28 4.99 -6.41 17.27
N PHE A 29 4.85 -5.16 16.88
CA PHE A 29 3.70 -4.72 16.08
C PHE A 29 3.78 -5.30 14.68
N ILE A 30 2.66 -5.81 14.18
CA ILE A 30 2.55 -6.21 12.77
C ILE A 30 2.63 -4.95 11.92
N ASP A 31 3.41 -5.01 10.83
CA ASP A 31 3.59 -3.88 9.91
C ASP A 31 2.23 -3.30 9.47
N GLY A 32 2.09 -1.99 9.62
CA GLY A 32 0.88 -1.25 9.25
C GLY A 32 -0.29 -1.34 10.24
N SER A 33 -0.23 -2.17 11.29
CA SER A 33 -1.31 -2.30 12.29
C SER A 33 -1.64 -0.99 13.02
N ILE A 34 -0.61 -0.27 13.50
CA ILE A 34 -0.74 1.04 14.15
C ILE A 34 -1.39 2.06 13.19
N ALA A 35 -0.92 2.10 11.94
CA ALA A 35 -1.44 3.01 10.94
C ALA A 35 -2.90 2.70 10.56
N ALA A 36 -3.28 1.42 10.59
CA ALA A 36 -4.65 0.96 10.36
C ALA A 36 -5.59 1.45 11.48
N ILE A 37 -5.18 1.31 12.75
CA ILE A 37 -5.94 1.83 13.90
C ILE A 37 -6.06 3.37 13.79
N ALA A 38 -4.97 4.07 13.47
CA ALA A 38 -5.02 5.51 13.25
C ALA A 38 -5.98 5.91 12.11
N ALA A 39 -6.12 5.09 11.06
CA ALA A 39 -7.05 5.34 9.97
C ALA A 39 -8.52 5.21 10.43
N LEU A 40 -8.84 4.22 11.26
CA LEU A 40 -10.15 4.10 11.90
C LEU A 40 -10.44 5.30 12.80
N ASN A 41 -9.46 5.72 13.61
CA ASN A 41 -9.61 6.91 14.46
C ASN A 41 -9.89 8.18 13.64
N ARG A 42 -9.18 8.40 12.52
CA ARG A 42 -9.41 9.54 11.62
C ARG A 42 -10.78 9.50 10.95
N ALA A 43 -11.33 8.31 10.73
CA ALA A 43 -12.68 8.13 10.21
C ALA A 43 -13.77 8.32 11.28
N GLY A 44 -13.38 8.56 12.54
CA GLY A 44 -14.31 8.66 13.67
C GLY A 44 -14.98 7.33 14.04
N ILE A 45 -14.37 6.20 13.66
CA ILE A 45 -14.88 4.86 13.97
C ILE A 45 -14.25 4.39 15.29
N PRO A 46 -15.05 4.10 16.34
CA PRO A 46 -14.51 3.59 17.59
C PRO A 46 -13.84 2.22 17.43
N VAL A 47 -12.73 2.03 18.13
CA VAL A 47 -11.91 0.82 18.12
C VAL A 47 -11.85 0.23 19.53
N ALA A 48 -12.23 -1.04 19.68
CA ALA A 48 -11.99 -1.78 20.91
C ALA A 48 -11.13 -3.02 20.64
N VAL A 49 -10.22 -3.33 21.56
CA VAL A 49 -9.46 -4.58 21.55
C VAL A 49 -10.17 -5.58 22.45
N VAL A 50 -10.44 -6.77 21.91
CA VAL A 50 -11.10 -7.89 22.61
C VAL A 50 -10.25 -9.16 22.44
N THR A 51 -9.53 -9.57 23.49
CA THR A 51 -8.51 -10.63 23.36
C THR A 51 -8.61 -11.77 24.38
N ASN A 52 -8.29 -12.99 23.94
CA ASN A 52 -8.25 -14.18 24.79
C ASN A 52 -6.86 -14.35 25.44
N GLN A 53 -6.73 -14.09 26.74
CA GLN A 53 -5.44 -14.14 27.46
C GLN A 53 -5.32 -15.39 28.33
N ALA A 54 -5.33 -16.56 27.67
CA ALA A 54 -5.30 -17.87 28.34
C ALA A 54 -4.01 -18.14 29.14
N GLY A 55 -2.94 -17.38 28.90
CA GLY A 55 -1.69 -17.53 29.64
C GLY A 55 -1.86 -17.27 31.14
N VAL A 56 -2.84 -16.45 31.53
CA VAL A 56 -3.22 -16.23 32.93
C VAL A 56 -3.73 -17.51 33.58
N ALA A 57 -4.75 -18.15 33.01
CA ALA A 57 -5.27 -19.42 33.52
C ALA A 57 -4.25 -20.57 33.46
N ARG A 58 -3.31 -20.52 32.52
CA ARG A 58 -2.24 -21.53 32.36
C ARG A 58 -1.02 -21.27 33.25
N GLY A 59 -0.98 -20.16 33.98
CA GLY A 59 0.11 -19.83 34.90
C GLY A 59 1.40 -19.36 34.23
N TYR A 60 1.35 -18.90 32.98
CA TYR A 60 2.52 -18.37 32.28
C TYR A 60 2.85 -16.93 32.67
N TYR A 61 1.83 -16.14 33.03
CA TYR A 61 1.94 -14.76 33.50
C TYR A 61 0.65 -14.38 34.26
N GLY A 62 0.66 -13.26 34.98
CA GLY A 62 -0.48 -12.75 35.74
C GLY A 62 -1.30 -11.68 35.01
N ILE A 63 -2.38 -11.22 35.65
CA ILE A 63 -3.20 -10.10 35.14
C ILE A 63 -2.36 -8.81 35.01
N ALA A 64 -1.52 -8.53 36.01
CA ALA A 64 -0.68 -7.33 36.02
C ALA A 64 0.25 -7.27 34.79
N ASP A 65 0.71 -8.42 34.32
CA ASP A 65 1.57 -8.53 33.14
C ASP A 65 0.79 -8.21 31.85
N VAL A 66 -0.45 -8.70 31.73
CA VAL A 66 -1.37 -8.34 30.63
C VAL A 66 -1.63 -6.83 30.61
N GLU A 67 -1.90 -6.24 31.77
CA GLU A 67 -2.10 -4.80 31.90
C GLU A 67 -0.83 -4.01 31.54
N GLN A 68 0.35 -4.51 31.88
CA GLN A 68 1.62 -3.87 31.51
C GLN A 68 1.85 -3.92 30.00
N VAL A 69 1.56 -5.06 29.35
CA VAL A 69 1.58 -5.18 27.88
C VAL A 69 0.60 -4.19 27.25
N HIS A 70 -0.64 -4.11 27.74
CA HIS A 70 -1.62 -3.16 27.20
C HIS A 70 -1.17 -1.70 27.40
N LYS A 71 -0.63 -1.34 28.56
CA LYS A 71 -0.06 0.01 28.80
C LYS A 71 1.06 0.33 27.83
N HIS A 72 1.95 -0.62 27.57
CA HIS A 72 3.02 -0.46 26.60
C HIS A 72 2.47 -0.25 25.18
N MET A 73 1.51 -1.09 24.74
CA MET A 73 0.87 -0.95 23.44
C MET A 73 0.12 0.38 23.28
N ILE A 74 -0.60 0.83 24.32
CA ILE A 74 -1.28 2.13 24.34
C ILE A 74 -0.27 3.26 24.15
N ALA A 75 0.86 3.23 24.86
CA ALA A 75 1.90 4.23 24.72
C ALA A 75 2.48 4.25 23.30
N GLU A 76 2.73 3.07 22.71
CA GLU A 76 3.30 2.96 21.37
C GLU A 76 2.32 3.43 20.27
N LEU A 77 1.04 3.08 20.40
CA LEU A 77 -0.03 3.58 19.54
C LEU A 77 -0.11 5.12 19.62
N ALA A 78 -0.10 5.68 20.82
CA ALA A 78 -0.22 7.12 21.05
C ALA A 78 0.96 7.90 20.44
N ARG A 79 2.18 7.36 20.49
CA ARG A 79 3.37 7.96 19.84
C ARG A 79 3.19 8.15 18.33
N HIS A 80 2.33 7.34 17.71
CA HIS A 80 2.04 7.36 16.28
C HIS A 80 0.66 7.94 15.96
N GLY A 81 0.02 8.63 16.91
CA GLY A 81 -1.28 9.27 16.71
C GLY A 81 -2.45 8.30 16.56
N ALA A 82 -2.28 7.05 17.02
CA ALA A 82 -3.31 6.03 17.06
C ALA A 82 -3.83 5.85 18.50
N HIS A 83 -5.08 5.44 18.66
CA HIS A 83 -5.63 5.04 19.96
C HIS A 83 -6.67 3.94 19.82
N VAL A 84 -6.83 3.17 20.89
CA VAL A 84 -7.91 2.20 21.08
C VAL A 84 -8.76 2.73 22.21
N ASP A 85 -10.07 2.85 21.96
CA ASP A 85 -11.04 3.45 22.89
C ASP A 85 -11.31 2.56 24.11
N LEU A 86 -11.22 1.23 23.92
CA LEU A 86 -11.45 0.27 24.99
C LEU A 86 -10.60 -0.99 24.84
N TRP A 87 -10.02 -1.44 25.95
CA TRP A 87 -9.27 -2.69 26.03
C TRP A 87 -10.00 -3.67 26.94
N LEU A 88 -10.36 -4.84 26.38
CA LEU A 88 -10.99 -5.93 27.09
C LEU A 88 -10.19 -7.21 26.86
N PHE A 89 -10.01 -7.99 27.92
CA PHE A 89 -9.38 -9.30 27.80
C PHE A 89 -10.06 -10.33 28.70
N CYS A 90 -10.06 -11.58 28.25
CA CYS A 90 -10.54 -12.70 29.04
C CYS A 90 -9.37 -13.54 29.57
N PRO A 91 -9.11 -13.57 30.89
CA PRO A 91 -8.04 -14.38 31.48
C PRO A 91 -8.42 -15.86 31.66
N TYR A 92 -9.71 -16.20 31.50
CA TYR A 92 -10.27 -17.51 31.84
C TYR A 92 -10.03 -18.57 30.76
N HIS A 93 -9.76 -19.81 31.20
CA HIS A 93 -9.70 -21.00 30.35
C HIS A 93 -10.13 -22.24 31.15
N PRO A 94 -11.01 -23.13 30.64
CA PRO A 94 -11.47 -24.29 31.40
C PRO A 94 -10.35 -25.27 31.77
N ASP A 95 -9.39 -25.45 30.86
CA ASP A 95 -8.22 -26.32 31.09
C ASP A 95 -7.02 -25.59 31.76
N GLY A 96 -7.30 -24.52 32.52
CA GLY A 96 -6.29 -23.78 33.27
C GLY A 96 -5.79 -24.54 34.50
N ILE A 97 -4.57 -24.23 34.95
CA ILE A 97 -3.99 -24.77 36.20
C ILE A 97 -4.12 -23.79 37.38
N VAL A 98 -4.34 -22.50 37.10
CA VAL A 98 -4.54 -21.49 38.14
C VAL A 98 -6.01 -21.47 38.52
N GLU A 99 -6.33 -22.00 39.71
CA GLU A 99 -7.70 -22.24 40.20
C GLU A 99 -8.64 -21.04 40.02
N ALA A 100 -8.18 -19.83 40.34
CA ALA A 100 -8.95 -18.59 40.22
C ALA A 100 -9.42 -18.28 38.78
N PHE A 101 -8.74 -18.83 37.77
CA PHE A 101 -8.99 -18.55 36.35
C PHE A 101 -9.38 -19.81 35.54
N ALA A 102 -9.34 -20.99 36.15
CA ALA A 102 -9.64 -22.28 35.54
C ALA A 102 -11.16 -22.52 35.39
N ARG A 103 -11.84 -21.71 34.56
CA ARG A 103 -13.29 -21.79 34.34
C ARG A 103 -13.69 -21.42 32.92
N ARG A 104 -14.93 -21.78 32.55
CA ARG A 104 -15.58 -21.24 31.35
C ARG A 104 -16.03 -19.80 31.62
N SER A 105 -15.93 -18.94 30.61
CA SER A 105 -16.44 -17.56 30.65
C SER A 105 -17.15 -17.23 29.35
N ALA A 106 -18.22 -16.45 29.43
CA ALA A 106 -18.91 -15.89 28.26
C ALA A 106 -18.07 -14.82 27.55
N ASP A 107 -17.08 -14.24 28.23
CA ASP A 107 -16.15 -13.25 27.67
C ASP A 107 -15.09 -13.89 26.77
N ARG A 108 -14.83 -15.19 26.92
CA ARG A 108 -13.83 -15.88 26.11
C ARG A 108 -14.37 -16.08 24.69
N LYS A 109 -13.74 -15.46 23.68
CA LYS A 109 -14.06 -15.69 22.26
C LYS A 109 -14.03 -17.20 21.96
N PRO A 110 -15.04 -17.76 21.27
CA PRO A 110 -16.08 -17.08 20.49
C PRO A 110 -17.31 -16.60 21.28
N GLY A 111 -17.29 -16.66 22.61
CA GLY A 111 -18.36 -16.10 23.45
C GLY A 111 -18.50 -14.58 23.30
N PRO A 112 -19.72 -14.02 23.41
CA PRO A 112 -20.02 -12.64 23.04
C PRO A 112 -19.66 -11.59 24.10
N GLY A 113 -19.28 -12.00 25.32
CA GLY A 113 -19.27 -11.11 26.50
C GLY A 113 -18.43 -9.85 26.33
N MET A 114 -17.20 -9.96 25.81
CA MET A 114 -16.35 -8.78 25.56
C MET A 114 -16.91 -7.86 24.48
N ALA A 115 -17.52 -8.40 23.41
CA ALA A 115 -18.10 -7.57 22.36
C ALA A 115 -19.35 -6.83 22.85
N LEU A 116 -20.18 -7.47 23.68
CA LEU A 116 -21.34 -6.82 24.30
C LEU A 116 -20.92 -5.71 25.26
N ALA A 117 -19.89 -5.95 26.08
CA ALA A 117 -19.32 -4.93 26.97
C ALA A 117 -18.74 -3.74 26.18
N ALA A 118 -18.05 -4.01 25.06
CA ALA A 118 -17.56 -2.95 24.18
C ALA A 118 -18.70 -2.15 23.54
N ALA A 119 -19.77 -2.81 23.11
CA ALA A 119 -20.94 -2.15 22.53
C ALA A 119 -21.66 -1.25 23.54
N GLU A 120 -21.81 -1.69 24.78
CA GLU A 120 -22.39 -0.88 25.85
C GLU A 120 -21.49 0.33 26.17
N ALA A 121 -20.19 0.13 26.33
CA ALA A 121 -19.26 1.18 26.72
C ALA A 121 -19.04 2.25 25.63
N LEU A 122 -19.11 1.87 24.35
CA LEU A 122 -18.82 2.75 23.21
C LEU A 122 -20.07 3.13 22.36
N ASP A 123 -21.27 2.74 22.81
CA ASP A 123 -22.56 2.90 22.11
C ASP A 123 -22.51 2.35 20.67
N LEU A 124 -22.07 1.09 20.52
CA LEU A 124 -21.90 0.46 19.20
C LEU A 124 -23.16 -0.27 18.73
N ASP A 125 -23.48 -0.10 17.45
CA ASP A 125 -24.34 -1.03 16.71
C ASP A 125 -23.52 -2.21 16.20
N LEU A 126 -23.59 -3.34 16.92
CA LEU A 126 -22.81 -4.54 16.58
C LEU A 126 -23.17 -5.12 15.20
N ALA A 127 -24.42 -4.98 14.73
CA ALA A 127 -24.82 -5.49 13.42
C ALA A 127 -24.21 -4.67 12.27
N ALA A 128 -23.94 -3.38 12.52
CA ALA A 128 -23.21 -2.50 11.61
C ALA A 128 -21.68 -2.56 11.79
N SER A 129 -21.19 -3.24 12.84
CA SER A 129 -19.77 -3.30 13.23
C SER A 129 -19.01 -4.46 12.59
N TRP A 130 -17.68 -4.44 12.75
CA TRP A 130 -16.77 -5.48 12.29
C TRP A 130 -16.02 -6.11 13.46
N VAL A 131 -15.71 -7.40 13.34
CA VAL A 131 -14.72 -8.09 14.19
C VAL A 131 -13.58 -8.54 13.28
N VAL A 132 -12.35 -8.14 13.61
CA VAL A 132 -11.16 -8.47 12.84
C VAL A 132 -10.22 -9.30 13.69
N GLY A 133 -9.83 -10.47 13.20
CA GLY A 133 -8.93 -11.39 13.90
C GLY A 133 -8.31 -12.44 12.98
N ASP A 134 -7.29 -13.14 13.44
CA ASP A 134 -6.60 -14.21 12.71
C ASP A 134 -7.08 -15.62 13.09
N SER A 135 -7.98 -15.73 14.07
CA SER A 135 -8.39 -17.03 14.59
C SER A 135 -9.86 -17.37 14.30
N PRO A 136 -10.23 -18.66 14.27
CA PRO A 136 -11.63 -19.09 14.22
C PRO A 136 -12.48 -18.56 15.39
N ALA A 137 -11.85 -18.22 16.52
CA ALA A 137 -12.55 -17.67 17.68
C ALA A 137 -13.09 -16.26 17.41
N ASP A 138 -12.39 -15.46 16.60
CA ASP A 138 -12.80 -14.10 16.21
C ASP A 138 -13.98 -14.14 15.25
N VAL A 139 -13.92 -15.03 14.27
CA VAL A 139 -15.04 -15.29 13.35
C VAL A 139 -16.26 -15.77 14.14
N GLY A 140 -16.05 -16.65 15.12
CA GLY A 140 -17.11 -17.12 16.00
C GLY A 140 -17.72 -16.00 16.85
N LEU A 141 -16.88 -15.10 17.40
CA LEU A 141 -17.33 -13.91 18.13
C LEU A 141 -18.22 -13.03 17.23
N ALA A 142 -17.76 -12.70 16.03
CA ALA A 142 -18.49 -11.85 15.08
C ALA A 142 -19.89 -12.40 14.82
N ARG A 143 -19.97 -13.70 14.51
CA ARG A 143 -21.23 -14.40 14.25
C ARG A 143 -22.14 -14.42 15.48
N ALA A 144 -21.58 -14.58 16.68
CA ALA A 144 -22.36 -14.61 17.92
C ALA A 144 -23.06 -13.27 18.23
N VAL A 145 -22.48 -12.15 17.79
CA VAL A 145 -23.04 -10.81 18.02
C VAL A 145 -23.67 -10.16 16.77
N GLY A 146 -23.70 -10.87 15.64
CA GLY A 146 -24.23 -10.37 14.38
C GLY A 146 -23.33 -9.36 13.65
N ALA A 147 -22.08 -9.19 14.09
CA ALA A 147 -21.09 -8.35 13.43
C ALA A 147 -20.51 -9.02 12.18
N LYS A 148 -19.91 -8.22 11.30
CA LYS A 148 -19.24 -8.71 10.08
C LYS A 148 -17.87 -9.30 10.45
N PRO A 149 -17.62 -10.60 10.22
CA PRO A 149 -16.29 -11.18 10.43
C PRO A 149 -15.35 -10.77 9.31
N LEU A 150 -14.14 -10.32 9.65
CA LEU A 150 -13.02 -10.19 8.72
C LEU A 150 -11.84 -11.00 9.28
N HIS A 151 -11.23 -11.80 8.42
CA HIS A 151 -10.09 -12.61 8.77
C HIS A 151 -8.80 -11.95 8.29
N VAL A 152 -7.74 -11.95 9.11
CA VAL A 152 -6.40 -11.48 8.72
C VAL A 152 -5.37 -12.59 8.86
N GLY A 153 -4.46 -12.72 7.89
CA GLY A 153 -3.41 -13.72 7.95
C GLY A 153 -2.71 -13.97 6.62
N PRO A 154 -1.61 -14.74 6.63
CA PRO A 154 -0.80 -14.99 5.43
C PRO A 154 -1.59 -15.71 4.33
N PRO A 155 -1.16 -15.63 3.06
CA PRO A 155 -1.77 -16.37 1.97
C PRO A 155 -1.91 -17.87 2.29
N GLY A 156 -3.12 -18.43 2.14
CA GLY A 156 -3.43 -19.81 2.50
C GLY A 156 -4.13 -20.00 3.86
N SER A 157 -4.25 -18.94 4.66
CA SER A 157 -5.03 -18.94 5.91
C SER A 157 -6.53 -18.66 5.73
N ALA A 158 -7.02 -18.64 4.49
CA ALA A 158 -8.38 -18.23 4.16
C ALA A 158 -9.44 -19.06 4.89
N VAL A 159 -10.38 -18.37 5.55
CA VAL A 159 -11.51 -18.99 6.23
C VAL A 159 -12.71 -19.03 5.27
N THR A 160 -13.28 -20.21 5.07
CA THR A 160 -14.42 -20.38 4.16
C THR A 160 -15.61 -19.48 4.56
N GLY A 161 -16.09 -18.66 3.61
CA GLY A 161 -17.25 -17.79 3.80
C GLY A 161 -16.97 -16.55 4.67
N VAL A 162 -15.71 -16.14 4.78
CA VAL A 162 -15.27 -14.92 5.47
C VAL A 162 -14.25 -14.19 4.60
N ASP A 163 -14.41 -12.88 4.43
CA ASP A 163 -13.43 -12.07 3.70
C ASP A 163 -12.08 -12.13 4.42
N THR A 164 -11.03 -12.56 3.71
CA THR A 164 -9.69 -12.73 4.24
C THR A 164 -8.73 -11.70 3.63
N PHE A 165 -7.96 -11.06 4.49
CA PHE A 165 -6.98 -10.04 4.13
C PHE A 165 -5.58 -10.45 4.61
N PRO A 166 -4.51 -9.99 3.94
CA PRO A 166 -3.14 -10.32 4.35
C PRO A 166 -2.76 -9.77 5.74
N ASP A 167 -3.33 -8.63 6.12
CA ASP A 167 -3.04 -7.93 7.37
C ASP A 167 -4.21 -7.00 7.79
N LEU A 168 -4.10 -6.42 8.99
CA LEU A 168 -5.07 -5.47 9.52
C LEU A 168 -5.22 -4.21 8.64
N ALA A 169 -4.14 -3.74 8.02
CA ALA A 169 -4.20 -2.55 7.17
C ALA A 169 -5.08 -2.77 5.93
N ALA A 170 -5.00 -3.96 5.32
CA ALA A 170 -5.84 -4.36 4.20
C ALA A 170 -7.32 -4.51 4.62
N ALA A 171 -7.59 -5.11 5.78
CA ALA A 171 -8.95 -5.19 6.31
C ALA A 171 -9.54 -3.79 6.58
N VAL A 172 -8.77 -2.87 7.15
CA VAL A 172 -9.22 -1.48 7.39
C VAL A 172 -9.48 -0.72 6.08
N ARG A 173 -8.66 -0.92 5.03
CA ARG A 173 -8.92 -0.33 3.71
C ARG A 173 -10.27 -0.78 3.14
N PHE A 174 -10.63 -2.04 3.36
CA PHE A 174 -11.94 -2.58 2.98
C PHE A 174 -13.07 -1.95 3.79
N ILE A 175 -12.94 -1.88 5.13
CA ILE A 175 -13.94 -1.24 6.02
C ILE A 175 -14.24 0.20 5.58
N LEU A 176 -13.20 0.96 5.20
CA LEU A 176 -13.33 2.36 4.81
C LEU A 176 -13.80 2.58 3.36
N GLY A 177 -14.19 1.53 2.62
CA GLY A 177 -14.90 1.67 1.36
C GLY A 177 -14.04 1.94 0.11
N GLY A 178 -12.77 1.53 0.09
CA GLY A 178 -12.04 1.35 -1.18
C GLY A 178 -11.78 2.60 -2.03
N SER A 179 -11.56 3.78 -1.42
CA SER A 179 -10.92 4.91 -2.09
C SER A 179 -9.99 5.64 -1.12
N THR A 180 -8.69 5.42 -1.32
CA THR A 180 -7.57 6.17 -0.72
C THR A 180 -7.68 6.39 0.79
N VAL A 181 -7.40 5.35 1.58
CA VAL A 181 -6.60 5.61 2.79
C VAL A 181 -5.23 6.04 2.24
N PRO A 182 -4.70 7.22 2.62
CA PRO A 182 -3.34 7.56 2.26
C PRO A 182 -2.45 6.37 2.67
N ALA A 183 -1.45 6.03 1.84
CA ALA A 183 -0.27 5.32 2.34
C ALA A 183 0.09 5.91 3.70
N PRO A 184 0.60 5.10 4.66
CA PRO A 184 0.78 5.51 6.06
C PRO A 184 1.21 6.96 6.12
N HIS A 185 0.67 7.73 7.09
CA HIS A 185 1.48 8.82 7.60
C HIS A 185 2.75 8.16 8.18
N GLN A 186 3.71 7.82 7.32
CA GLN A 186 5.09 8.13 7.57
C GLN A 186 5.01 9.56 8.10
N GLU A 187 5.56 9.80 9.29
CA GLU A 187 6.05 11.15 9.57
C GLU A 187 6.61 11.67 8.26
N LYS A 188 6.03 12.76 7.74
CA LYS A 188 6.39 13.32 6.43
C LYS A 188 7.88 13.13 6.27
N ALA A 189 8.31 12.26 5.34
CA ALA A 189 9.71 11.84 5.27
C ALA A 189 10.56 13.10 5.39
N PRO A 190 11.48 13.17 6.39
CA PRO A 190 12.15 14.41 6.71
C PRO A 190 12.78 14.94 5.43
N LYS A 191 12.47 16.19 5.09
CA LYS A 191 12.85 16.79 3.82
C LYS A 191 14.35 16.57 3.60
N PHE A 192 14.71 15.83 2.56
CA PHE A 192 16.11 15.62 2.22
C PHE A 192 16.63 16.77 1.33
N PRO A 193 17.81 17.36 1.64
CA PRO A 193 18.64 17.11 2.83
C PRO A 193 18.07 17.78 4.10
N ALA A 194 18.14 17.08 5.23
CA ALA A 194 17.63 17.60 6.51
C ALA A 194 18.54 18.66 7.15
N ALA A 195 19.82 18.69 6.75
CA ALA A 195 20.81 19.65 7.23
C ALA A 195 21.81 20.00 6.13
N LYS A 196 22.57 21.08 6.32
CA LYS A 196 23.65 21.46 5.42
C LYS A 196 24.82 20.49 5.57
N PHE A 197 25.30 19.97 4.45
CA PHE A 197 26.53 19.17 4.38
C PHE A 197 27.72 20.07 4.01
N HIS A 198 28.88 19.80 4.62
CA HIS A 198 30.11 20.55 4.34
C HIS A 198 31.08 19.79 3.44
N ARG A 199 30.79 18.52 3.11
CA ARG A 199 31.62 17.66 2.26
C ARG A 199 30.76 16.81 1.32
N ALA A 200 31.22 16.65 0.08
CA ALA A 200 30.50 15.91 -0.95
C ALA A 200 30.35 14.41 -0.66
N ASP A 201 31.34 13.78 -0.02
CA ASP A 201 31.30 12.37 0.40
C ASP A 201 30.18 12.10 1.41
N SER A 202 30.06 12.95 2.43
CA SER A 202 29.00 12.85 3.43
C SER A 202 27.60 13.09 2.84
N TYR A 203 27.48 14.04 1.90
CA TYR A 203 26.23 14.26 1.17
C TYR A 203 25.89 13.07 0.27
N GLY A 204 26.88 12.51 -0.43
CA GLY A 204 26.72 11.34 -1.28
C GLY A 204 26.22 10.12 -0.50
N GLY A 205 26.82 9.83 0.66
CA GLY A 205 26.35 8.76 1.54
C GLY A 205 24.90 8.95 1.99
N ALA A 206 24.52 10.18 2.36
CA ALA A 206 23.15 10.50 2.75
C ALA A 206 22.16 10.42 1.56
N TYR A 207 22.60 10.82 0.35
CA TYR A 207 21.81 10.73 -0.87
C TYR A 207 21.52 9.26 -1.23
N VAL A 208 22.53 8.39 -1.16
CA VAL A 208 22.36 6.95 -1.41
C VAL A 208 21.38 6.33 -0.42
N ALA A 209 21.47 6.70 0.86
CA ALA A 209 20.53 6.23 1.88
C ALA A 209 19.09 6.71 1.58
N GLU A 210 18.92 7.97 1.20
CA GLU A 210 17.60 8.51 0.84
C GLU A 210 17.05 7.87 -0.43
N LEU A 211 17.89 7.62 -1.45
CA LEU A 211 17.49 6.92 -2.67
C LEU A 211 17.06 5.48 -2.38
N ALA A 212 17.82 4.75 -1.57
CA ALA A 212 17.47 3.40 -1.15
C ALA A 212 16.14 3.37 -0.39
N ARG A 213 15.95 4.32 0.55
CA ARG A 213 14.69 4.48 1.29
C ARG A 213 13.53 4.77 0.35
N ALA A 214 13.67 5.75 -0.54
CA ALA A 214 12.63 6.15 -1.48
C ALA A 214 12.26 4.99 -2.42
N PHE A 215 13.24 4.28 -2.96
CA PHE A 215 12.99 3.15 -3.85
C PHE A 215 12.29 1.98 -3.11
N ALA A 216 12.60 1.76 -1.83
CA ALA A 216 11.92 0.78 -1.00
C ALA A 216 10.42 1.07 -0.78
N THR A 217 9.96 2.30 -1.05
CA THR A 217 8.52 2.65 -0.97
C THR A 217 7.73 2.28 -2.22
N VAL A 218 8.41 1.86 -3.30
CA VAL A 218 7.75 1.46 -4.54
C VAL A 218 6.97 0.17 -4.32
N ASP A 219 5.67 0.21 -4.58
CA ASP A 219 4.81 -0.97 -4.56
C ASP A 219 5.11 -1.90 -5.74
N LEU A 220 5.75 -3.03 -5.44
CA LEU A 220 6.14 -4.03 -6.44
C LEU A 220 4.93 -4.72 -7.09
N GLU A 221 3.75 -4.73 -6.45
CA GLU A 221 2.53 -5.21 -7.09
C GLU A 221 2.11 -4.28 -8.24
N GLN A 222 2.23 -2.96 -8.06
CA GLN A 222 1.99 -1.99 -9.14
C GLN A 222 3.01 -2.13 -10.27
N VAL A 223 4.26 -2.45 -9.95
CA VAL A 223 5.28 -2.77 -10.96
C VAL A 223 4.89 -4.02 -11.77
N SER A 224 4.41 -5.07 -11.09
CA SER A 224 3.90 -6.28 -11.74
C SER A 224 2.71 -5.98 -12.65
N ARG A 225 1.72 -5.22 -12.17
CA ARG A 225 0.56 -4.77 -12.96
C ARG A 225 0.98 -3.97 -14.19
N ALA A 226 1.93 -3.05 -14.05
CA ALA A 226 2.48 -2.28 -15.17
C ALA A 226 3.14 -3.19 -16.22
N ALA A 227 3.92 -4.17 -15.77
CA ALA A 227 4.54 -5.15 -16.65
C ALA A 227 3.51 -6.03 -17.38
N THR A 228 2.40 -6.39 -16.73
CA THR A 228 1.29 -7.11 -17.37
C THR A 228 0.65 -6.26 -18.47
N VAL A 229 0.35 -4.98 -18.20
CA VAL A 229 -0.21 -4.05 -19.20
C VAL A 229 0.71 -3.91 -20.41
N LEU A 230 2.01 -3.72 -20.16
CA LEU A 230 3.03 -3.59 -21.21
C LEU A 230 3.17 -4.85 -22.06
N ASN A 231 3.28 -6.02 -21.43
CA ASN A 231 3.37 -7.28 -22.17
C ASN A 231 2.14 -7.51 -23.06
N ALA A 232 0.95 -7.27 -22.51
CA ALA A 232 -0.30 -7.41 -23.26
C ALA A 232 -0.39 -6.42 -24.44
N ALA A 233 0.13 -5.20 -24.29
CA ALA A 233 0.23 -4.25 -25.39
C ALA A 233 1.17 -4.73 -26.50
N TYR A 234 2.34 -5.27 -26.14
CA TYR A 234 3.30 -5.80 -27.11
C TYR A 234 2.80 -7.06 -27.82
N ASP A 235 2.08 -7.94 -27.13
CA ASP A 235 1.47 -9.13 -27.74
C ASP A 235 0.42 -8.75 -28.80
N ARG A 236 -0.22 -7.59 -28.66
CA ARG A 236 -1.22 -7.07 -29.60
C ARG A 236 -0.65 -6.11 -30.64
N ASP A 237 0.66 -5.86 -30.65
CA ASP A 237 1.31 -4.82 -31.45
C ASP A 237 0.69 -3.41 -31.25
N SER A 238 0.18 -3.15 -30.04
CA SER A 238 -0.36 -1.84 -29.64
C SER A 238 0.77 -0.82 -29.42
N ALA A 239 0.48 0.45 -29.66
CA ALA A 239 1.43 1.52 -29.38
C ALA A 239 1.49 1.83 -27.87
N VAL A 240 2.65 2.26 -27.41
CA VAL A 240 2.88 2.78 -26.05
C VAL A 240 3.37 4.21 -26.17
N PHE A 241 2.59 5.15 -25.65
CA PHE A 241 2.94 6.57 -25.61
C PHE A 241 3.49 6.93 -24.24
N ALA A 242 4.61 7.63 -24.17
CA ALA A 242 5.21 8.11 -22.93
C ALA A 242 5.27 9.65 -22.90
N CYS A 243 5.02 10.27 -21.75
CA CYS A 243 5.16 11.73 -21.63
C CYS A 243 5.59 12.18 -20.22
N GLY A 244 6.22 13.35 -20.15
CA GLY A 244 6.70 13.96 -18.92
C GLY A 244 7.21 15.38 -19.17
N ASN A 245 7.41 16.17 -18.12
CA ASN A 245 7.97 17.52 -18.21
C ASN A 245 9.40 17.55 -17.62
N GLY A 246 10.32 18.31 -18.23
CA GLY A 246 11.68 18.50 -17.67
C GLY A 246 12.46 17.19 -17.54
N GLY A 247 12.97 16.89 -16.33
CA GLY A 247 13.67 15.62 -16.06
C GLY A 247 12.80 14.40 -16.39
N SER A 248 11.50 14.46 -16.09
CA SER A 248 10.52 13.42 -16.47
C SER A 248 10.38 13.26 -17.99
N ALA A 249 10.58 14.32 -18.79
CA ALA A 249 10.62 14.21 -20.25
C ALA A 249 11.84 13.39 -20.71
N SER A 250 13.00 13.58 -20.06
CA SER A 250 14.19 12.78 -20.32
C SER A 250 13.96 11.30 -20.02
N ILE A 251 13.24 10.99 -18.93
CA ILE A 251 12.86 9.62 -18.58
C ILE A 251 11.91 9.03 -19.63
N ALA A 252 10.92 9.81 -20.11
CA ALA A 252 10.01 9.36 -21.18
C ALA A 252 10.76 9.05 -22.49
N ASN A 253 11.75 9.88 -22.84
CA ASN A 253 12.59 9.68 -24.01
C ASN A 253 13.50 8.44 -23.85
N HIS A 254 14.04 8.23 -22.65
CA HIS A 254 14.87 7.07 -22.36
C HIS A 254 14.04 5.77 -22.37
N LEU A 255 12.81 5.81 -21.87
CA LEU A 255 11.85 4.72 -21.97
C LEU A 255 11.65 4.30 -23.42
N GLN A 256 11.45 5.25 -24.34
CA GLN A 256 11.37 4.94 -25.77
C GLN A 256 12.65 4.23 -26.26
N CYS A 257 13.83 4.72 -25.91
CA CYS A 257 15.11 4.11 -26.31
C CYS A 257 15.22 2.65 -25.86
N ASP A 258 14.98 2.39 -24.57
CA ASP A 258 15.16 1.07 -23.97
C ASP A 258 14.09 0.07 -24.39
N HIS A 259 12.86 0.54 -24.60
CA HIS A 259 11.81 -0.35 -25.06
C HIS A 259 11.94 -0.69 -26.55
N VAL A 260 12.45 0.22 -27.39
CA VAL A 260 12.63 -0.03 -28.84
C VAL A 260 13.90 -0.84 -29.11
N LYS A 261 15.04 -0.45 -28.52
CA LYS A 261 16.32 -1.13 -28.73
C LYS A 261 16.54 -2.27 -27.73
N GLY A 262 16.29 -2.04 -26.45
CA GLY A 262 16.65 -2.96 -25.37
C GLY A 262 15.82 -4.23 -25.38
N ILE A 263 14.48 -4.10 -25.38
CA ILE A 263 13.57 -5.26 -25.37
C ILE A 263 13.77 -6.17 -26.58
N ARG A 264 14.01 -5.61 -27.78
CA ARG A 264 14.17 -6.37 -29.01
C ARG A 264 15.39 -7.29 -28.98
N ASN A 265 16.44 -6.90 -28.26
CA ASN A 265 17.71 -7.62 -28.25
C ASN A 265 17.55 -8.99 -27.56
N GLY A 266 17.70 -10.08 -28.33
CA GLY A 266 17.62 -11.44 -27.81
C GLY A 266 16.19 -12.00 -27.61
N THR A 267 15.14 -11.28 -28.04
CA THR A 267 13.74 -11.71 -27.86
C THR A 267 12.95 -11.84 -29.17
N GLY A 268 13.35 -11.12 -30.22
CA GLY A 268 12.58 -11.01 -31.47
C GLY A 268 11.32 -10.14 -31.37
N VAL A 269 10.99 -9.62 -30.18
CA VAL A 269 9.84 -8.73 -29.97
C VAL A 269 10.09 -7.38 -30.63
N THR A 270 9.10 -6.91 -31.38
CA THR A 270 9.06 -5.55 -31.91
C THR A 270 8.11 -4.71 -31.07
N THR A 271 8.53 -3.51 -30.70
CA THR A 271 7.74 -2.60 -29.87
C THR A 271 7.48 -1.29 -30.62
N ARG A 272 6.31 -0.69 -30.37
CA ARG A 272 5.90 0.59 -30.92
C ARG A 272 5.80 1.62 -29.81
N VAL A 273 6.95 2.12 -29.36
CA VAL A 273 7.01 3.08 -28.25
C VAL A 273 7.38 4.47 -28.74
N GLN A 274 6.65 5.48 -28.31
CA GLN A 274 6.87 6.87 -28.68
C GLN A 274 6.77 7.78 -27.45
N SER A 275 7.83 8.57 -27.22
CA SER A 275 7.75 9.70 -26.31
C SER A 275 7.08 10.87 -27.03
N LEU A 276 6.05 11.44 -26.40
CA LEU A 276 5.40 12.66 -26.84
C LEU A 276 6.23 13.92 -26.52
N SER A 277 7.38 13.75 -25.88
CA SER A 277 8.26 14.84 -25.43
C SER A 277 9.45 15.10 -26.37
N THR A 278 9.64 14.28 -27.41
CA THR A 278 10.81 14.37 -28.33
C THR A 278 10.59 15.26 -29.56
N ASN A 279 9.34 15.52 -29.94
CA ASN A 279 9.00 16.26 -31.15
C ASN A 279 8.91 17.77 -30.86
N VAL A 280 10.06 18.44 -30.71
CA VAL A 280 10.12 19.84 -30.24
C VAL A 280 9.31 20.80 -31.11
N GLU A 281 9.28 20.58 -32.43
CA GLU A 281 8.53 21.41 -33.37
C GLU A 281 7.03 21.30 -33.13
N LEU A 282 6.51 20.07 -33.03
CA LEU A 282 5.09 19.82 -32.75
C LEU A 282 4.71 20.28 -31.34
N PHE A 283 5.55 19.95 -30.36
CA PHE A 283 5.34 20.31 -28.97
C PHE A 283 5.27 21.83 -28.79
N SER A 284 6.20 22.57 -29.39
CA SER A 284 6.24 24.03 -29.31
C SER A 284 5.10 24.70 -30.08
N ALA A 285 4.69 24.16 -31.23
CA ALA A 285 3.53 24.66 -31.97
C ALA A 285 2.24 24.54 -31.14
N ILE A 286 1.99 23.37 -30.54
CA ILE A 286 0.82 23.16 -29.67
C ILE A 286 0.89 24.09 -28.45
N ALA A 287 2.05 24.16 -27.80
CA ALA A 287 2.22 24.99 -26.61
C ALA A 287 1.96 26.48 -26.89
N ASN A 288 2.43 26.98 -28.04
CA ASN A 288 2.27 28.37 -28.45
C ASN A 288 0.83 28.69 -28.87
N ASP A 289 0.22 27.81 -29.67
CA ASP A 289 -1.06 28.12 -30.33
C ASP A 289 -2.27 27.72 -29.50
N LEU A 290 -2.16 26.65 -28.72
CA LEU A 290 -3.27 26.05 -27.96
C LEU A 290 -3.06 26.14 -26.45
N GLY A 291 -1.81 26.21 -25.98
CA GLY A 291 -1.46 26.26 -24.57
C GLY A 291 -0.62 25.06 -24.13
N TYR A 292 0.28 25.27 -23.16
CA TYR A 292 1.21 24.24 -22.69
C TYR A 292 0.49 23.05 -22.05
N GLU A 293 -0.68 23.26 -21.47
CA GLU A 293 -1.54 22.22 -20.92
C GLU A 293 -2.07 21.24 -21.97
N HIS A 294 -1.94 21.56 -23.27
CA HIS A 294 -2.48 20.77 -24.37
C HIS A 294 -1.48 19.86 -25.09
N VAL A 295 -0.20 19.97 -24.75
CA VAL A 295 0.91 19.42 -25.54
C VAL A 295 0.90 17.90 -25.67
N PHE A 296 0.29 17.16 -24.74
CA PHE A 296 0.30 15.70 -24.77
C PHE A 296 -1.00 15.11 -25.31
N GLU A 297 -2.17 15.56 -24.81
CA GLU A 297 -3.43 15.01 -25.27
C GLU A 297 -3.73 15.38 -26.72
N TYR A 298 -3.27 16.54 -27.22
CA TYR A 298 -3.43 16.90 -28.63
C TYR A 298 -2.68 15.92 -29.55
N GLN A 299 -1.50 15.48 -29.15
CA GLN A 299 -0.74 14.47 -29.88
C GLN A 299 -1.44 13.10 -29.84
N LEU A 300 -1.98 12.72 -28.67
CA LEU A 300 -2.74 11.47 -28.50
C LEU A 300 -3.99 11.43 -29.37
N GLN A 301 -4.75 12.52 -29.44
CA GLN A 301 -5.95 12.64 -30.29
C GLN A 301 -5.71 12.28 -31.75
N SER A 302 -4.51 12.56 -32.25
CA SER A 302 -4.14 12.28 -33.64
C SER A 302 -3.60 10.86 -33.82
N GLN A 303 -2.79 10.38 -32.87
CA GLN A 303 -1.92 9.22 -33.05
C GLN A 303 -2.42 7.95 -32.37
N ALA A 304 -3.11 8.06 -31.24
CA ALA A 304 -3.50 6.91 -30.43
C ALA A 304 -4.76 6.21 -30.94
N ARG A 305 -4.91 4.94 -30.58
CA ARG A 305 -6.07 4.08 -30.85
C ARG A 305 -6.53 3.39 -29.56
N PRO A 306 -7.80 2.96 -29.48
CA PRO A 306 -8.27 2.13 -28.36
C PRO A 306 -7.36 0.91 -28.14
N GLY A 307 -7.00 0.66 -26.87
CA GLY A 307 -6.09 -0.42 -26.49
C GLY A 307 -4.59 -0.08 -26.54
N ASP A 308 -4.20 1.08 -27.08
CA ASP A 308 -2.86 1.65 -26.90
C ASP A 308 -2.64 2.06 -25.44
N VAL A 309 -1.39 2.12 -24.98
CA VAL A 309 -1.06 2.42 -23.57
C VAL A 309 -0.49 3.82 -23.45
N LEU A 310 -0.91 4.56 -22.42
CA LEU A 310 -0.27 5.81 -22.01
C LEU A 310 0.53 5.61 -20.72
N ILE A 311 1.80 6.00 -20.75
CA ILE A 311 2.68 6.10 -19.58
C ILE A 311 2.96 7.58 -19.32
N VAL A 312 2.65 8.05 -18.12
CA VAL A 312 2.98 9.41 -17.70
C VAL A 312 4.02 9.40 -16.59
N ILE A 313 4.99 10.30 -16.67
CA ILE A 313 6.03 10.48 -15.65
C ILE A 313 5.89 11.89 -15.10
N SER A 314 5.57 12.01 -13.83
CA SER A 314 5.38 13.30 -13.17
C SER A 314 5.64 13.19 -11.68
N SER A 315 6.77 13.73 -11.21
CA SER A 315 7.12 13.70 -9.78
C SER A 315 6.00 14.25 -8.91
N SER A 316 5.44 15.43 -9.19
CA SER A 316 4.34 15.99 -8.38
C SER A 316 2.95 15.39 -8.69
N GLY A 317 2.79 14.82 -9.89
CA GLY A 317 1.52 14.33 -10.43
C GLY A 317 0.42 15.40 -10.57
N ARG A 318 0.79 16.69 -10.57
CA ARG A 318 -0.16 17.84 -10.63
C ARG A 318 -0.13 18.60 -11.95
N SER A 319 0.80 18.29 -12.86
CA SER A 319 0.97 19.06 -14.10
C SER A 319 -0.30 18.98 -14.96
N PRO A 320 -0.90 20.10 -15.39
CA PRO A 320 -2.15 20.10 -16.14
C PRO A 320 -2.10 19.27 -17.43
N ASN A 321 -1.00 19.34 -18.19
CA ASN A 321 -0.81 18.54 -19.40
C ASN A 321 -0.76 17.03 -19.15
N ILE A 322 -0.19 16.60 -18.03
CA ILE A 322 -0.19 15.19 -17.62
C ILE A 322 -1.60 14.73 -17.24
N VAL A 323 -2.31 15.55 -16.45
CA VAL A 323 -3.66 15.23 -15.99
C VAL A 323 -4.63 15.15 -17.17
N ARG A 324 -4.53 16.09 -18.12
CA ARG A 324 -5.33 16.08 -19.36
C ARG A 324 -5.05 14.86 -20.23
N ALA A 325 -3.79 14.48 -20.39
CA ALA A 325 -3.43 13.26 -21.14
C ALA A 325 -4.03 12.00 -20.51
N LEU A 326 -3.97 11.87 -19.18
CA LEU A 326 -4.59 10.76 -18.45
C LEU A 326 -6.11 10.74 -18.62
N ASP A 327 -6.77 11.89 -18.40
CA ASP A 327 -8.24 12.02 -18.52
C ASP A 327 -8.70 11.67 -19.94
N TRP A 328 -7.95 12.12 -20.96
CA TRP A 328 -8.25 11.80 -22.35
C TRP A 328 -8.03 10.31 -22.66
N ALA A 329 -6.89 9.73 -22.27
CA ALA A 329 -6.59 8.31 -22.50
C ALA A 329 -7.63 7.38 -21.86
N ALA A 330 -8.02 7.65 -20.62
CA ALA A 330 -9.05 6.89 -19.91
C ALA A 330 -10.41 6.94 -20.63
N ALA A 331 -10.77 8.08 -21.22
CA ALA A 331 -12.00 8.25 -21.99
C ALA A 331 -11.98 7.56 -23.38
N HIS A 332 -10.83 7.06 -23.82
CA HIS A 332 -10.63 6.46 -25.16
C HIS A 332 -10.09 5.03 -25.07
N ASP A 333 -10.42 4.31 -23.99
CA ASP A 333 -10.10 2.89 -23.77
C ASP A 333 -8.59 2.59 -23.85
N MET A 334 -7.75 3.53 -23.41
CA MET A 334 -6.32 3.34 -23.29
C MET A 334 -5.93 3.00 -21.85
N PRO A 335 -5.28 1.86 -21.57
CA PRO A 335 -4.69 1.60 -20.28
C PRO A 335 -3.67 2.68 -19.90
N THR A 336 -3.63 3.05 -18.62
CA THR A 336 -2.79 4.16 -18.14
C THR A 336 -1.86 3.73 -17.01
N ILE A 337 -0.60 4.13 -17.11
CA ILE A 337 0.43 3.91 -16.09
C ILE A 337 1.00 5.27 -15.68
N ALA A 338 1.06 5.56 -14.38
CA ALA A 338 1.69 6.77 -13.86
C ALA A 338 2.88 6.45 -12.97
N LEU A 339 4.02 7.09 -13.27
CA LEU A 339 5.18 7.18 -12.38
C LEU A 339 5.09 8.51 -11.64
N THR A 340 4.85 8.45 -10.33
CA THR A 340 4.64 9.66 -9.49
C THR A 340 5.51 9.63 -8.25
N GLY A 341 5.73 10.78 -7.61
CA GLY A 341 6.35 10.87 -6.29
C GLY A 341 5.67 11.93 -5.42
N PHE A 342 6.34 12.45 -4.39
CA PHE A 342 5.72 13.33 -3.41
C PHE A 342 4.39 12.74 -2.89
N GLU A 343 3.28 13.48 -2.98
CA GLU A 343 1.93 13.02 -2.64
C GLU A 343 1.22 12.33 -3.82
N GLY A 344 1.86 12.26 -4.98
CA GLY A 344 1.38 11.65 -6.22
C GLY A 344 0.32 12.45 -6.98
N GLY A 345 -0.39 13.36 -6.31
CA GLY A 345 -1.31 14.31 -6.93
C GLY A 345 -2.48 13.66 -7.69
N PRO A 346 -3.17 14.45 -8.53
CA PRO A 346 -4.14 13.98 -9.50
C PRO A 346 -3.72 12.75 -10.33
N ALA A 347 -2.48 12.73 -10.83
CA ALA A 347 -2.01 11.67 -11.73
C ALA A 347 -2.06 10.28 -11.06
N ARG A 348 -1.62 10.19 -9.80
CA ARG A 348 -1.67 8.94 -9.01
C ARG A 348 -3.08 8.36 -8.89
N ARG A 349 -4.10 9.21 -8.79
CA ARG A 349 -5.50 8.77 -8.61
C ARG A 349 -6.22 8.45 -9.91
N ARG A 350 -5.76 9.03 -11.02
CA ARG A 350 -6.40 8.91 -12.34
C ARG A 350 -5.87 7.75 -13.16
N ALA A 351 -4.61 7.37 -12.95
CA ALA A 351 -4.03 6.25 -13.66
C ALA A 351 -4.55 4.90 -13.13
N GLU A 352 -4.73 3.94 -14.04
CA GLU A 352 -5.14 2.57 -13.72
C GLU A 352 -4.08 1.83 -12.90
N VAL A 353 -2.81 2.07 -13.24
CA VAL A 353 -1.63 1.56 -12.52
C VAL A 353 -0.78 2.75 -12.08
N SER A 354 -0.39 2.79 -10.81
CA SER A 354 0.42 3.88 -10.27
C SER A 354 1.66 3.36 -9.56
N ILE A 355 2.83 3.55 -10.17
CA ILE A 355 4.12 3.34 -9.54
C ILE A 355 4.49 4.63 -8.81
N HIS A 356 4.37 4.61 -7.48
CA HIS A 356 4.55 5.79 -6.64
C HIS A 356 5.81 5.69 -5.78
N VAL A 357 6.57 6.79 -5.69
CA VAL A 357 7.79 6.92 -4.89
C VAL A 357 7.55 7.95 -3.78
N ASP A 358 7.50 7.51 -2.53
CA ASP A 358 7.32 8.41 -1.38
C ASP A 358 8.65 9.09 -1.02
N SER A 359 8.89 10.24 -1.68
CA SER A 359 9.99 11.16 -1.36
C SER A 359 9.60 12.60 -1.74
N ALA A 360 10.11 13.56 -0.95
CA ALA A 360 9.90 14.98 -1.15
C ALA A 360 11.05 15.68 -1.90
N ASN A 361 11.91 14.91 -2.58
CA ASN A 361 13.04 15.43 -3.34
C ASN A 361 12.91 15.05 -4.83
N TYR A 362 12.92 16.04 -5.73
CA TYR A 362 12.77 15.81 -7.16
C TYR A 362 13.82 14.86 -7.73
N GLY A 363 15.11 15.07 -7.43
CA GLY A 363 16.19 14.23 -7.98
C GLY A 363 16.06 12.78 -7.54
N VAL A 364 15.76 12.54 -6.26
CA VAL A 364 15.54 11.18 -5.73
C VAL A 364 14.34 10.50 -6.38
N VAL A 365 13.23 11.24 -6.54
CA VAL A 365 12.04 10.73 -7.23
C VAL A 365 12.35 10.40 -8.69
N GLU A 366 13.06 11.28 -9.40
CA GLU A 366 13.43 11.08 -10.80
C GLU A 366 14.41 9.92 -10.98
N ASP A 367 15.38 9.75 -10.08
CA ASP A 367 16.29 8.58 -10.06
C ASP A 367 15.51 7.27 -9.86
N ALA A 368 14.55 7.26 -8.93
CA ALA A 368 13.69 6.10 -8.69
C ALA A 368 12.78 5.81 -9.90
N HIS A 369 12.23 6.84 -10.56
CA HIS A 369 11.45 6.69 -11.79
C HIS A 369 12.28 6.12 -12.94
N GLN A 370 13.51 6.61 -13.11
CA GLN A 370 14.46 6.09 -14.10
C GLN A 370 14.76 4.61 -13.82
N ALA A 371 14.98 4.25 -12.55
CA ALA A 371 15.20 2.86 -12.15
C ALA A 371 13.96 1.97 -12.40
N CYS A 372 12.76 2.46 -12.11
CA CYS A 372 11.50 1.74 -12.40
C CYS A 372 11.30 1.53 -13.91
N MET A 373 11.64 2.53 -14.73
CA MET A 373 11.63 2.42 -16.18
C MET A 373 12.58 1.33 -16.67
N HIS A 374 13.83 1.32 -16.19
CA HIS A 374 14.79 0.25 -16.51
C HIS A 374 14.30 -1.13 -16.05
N LEU A 375 13.72 -1.22 -14.85
CA LEU A 375 13.20 -2.45 -14.29
C LEU A 375 12.11 -3.02 -15.21
N LEU A 376 11.14 -2.21 -15.62
CA LEU A 376 10.07 -2.64 -16.52
C LEU A 376 10.63 -3.13 -17.87
N ALA A 377 11.55 -2.37 -18.49
CA ALA A 377 12.13 -2.76 -19.76
C ALA A 377 12.92 -4.07 -19.67
N GLN A 378 13.74 -4.22 -18.62
CA GLN A 378 14.50 -5.44 -18.34
C GLN A 378 13.58 -6.63 -18.06
N TYR A 379 12.54 -6.43 -17.25
CA TYR A 379 11.57 -7.48 -16.92
C TYR A 379 10.84 -7.97 -18.17
N VAL A 380 10.30 -7.04 -18.97
CA VAL A 380 9.63 -7.39 -20.23
C VAL A 380 10.57 -8.17 -21.13
N ARG A 381 11.82 -7.70 -21.30
CA ARG A 381 12.82 -8.42 -22.09
C ARG A 381 13.07 -9.84 -21.55
N GLN A 382 13.45 -9.98 -20.28
CA GLN A 382 13.79 -11.30 -19.73
C GLN A 382 12.62 -12.28 -19.79
N SER A 383 11.38 -11.81 -19.67
CA SER A 383 10.17 -12.65 -19.72
C SER A 383 9.97 -13.31 -21.10
N ARG A 384 10.69 -12.82 -22.11
CA ARG A 384 10.66 -13.29 -23.50
C ARG A 384 11.94 -14.02 -23.91
N MET A 385 12.94 -14.05 -23.04
CA MET A 385 14.23 -14.69 -23.31
C MET A 385 14.23 -16.15 -22.86
N THR A 386 15.09 -16.95 -23.48
CA THR A 386 15.41 -18.29 -22.93
C THR A 386 16.27 -18.15 -21.67
N PRO A 387 16.25 -19.12 -20.74
CA PRO A 387 17.09 -19.08 -19.55
C PRO A 387 18.59 -18.84 -19.83
N ASP A 388 19.13 -19.48 -20.88
CA ASP A 388 20.52 -19.30 -21.30
C ASP A 388 20.80 -17.89 -21.84
N ALA A 389 19.85 -17.29 -22.55
CA ALA A 389 19.99 -15.93 -23.03
C ALA A 389 19.97 -14.91 -21.88
N VAL A 390 19.15 -15.14 -20.84
CA VAL A 390 19.07 -14.26 -19.66
C VAL A 390 20.43 -14.13 -18.97
N VAL A 391 21.16 -15.24 -18.81
CA VAL A 391 22.47 -15.22 -18.12
C VAL A 391 23.63 -14.77 -19.00
N SER A 392 23.50 -14.88 -20.33
CA SER A 392 24.61 -14.62 -21.27
C SER A 392 24.58 -13.25 -21.93
N GLN A 393 23.49 -12.48 -21.80
CA GLN A 393 23.33 -11.20 -22.49
C GLN A 393 23.02 -10.04 -21.54
N THR A 394 23.84 -8.99 -21.65
CA THR A 394 23.59 -7.70 -21.01
C THR A 394 22.40 -6.99 -21.65
N PHE A 395 21.63 -6.26 -20.83
CA PHE A 395 20.59 -5.34 -21.29
C PHE A 395 21.18 -4.15 -22.05
#